data_AF-A0A660MB57-F1
#
_entry.id   AF-A0A660MB57-F1
#
_cell.length_a   1.000
_cell.length_b   1.000
_cell.length_c   1.000
_cell.angle_alpha   90.00
_cell.angle_beta   90.00
_cell.angle_gamma   90.00
#
_symmetry.space_group_name_H-M   'P 1'
#
loop_
_entity.id
_entity.type
_entity.pdbx_description
1 polymer ?
#
loop_
_entity_poly.entity_id
_entity_poly.type
_entity_poly.pdbx_seq_one_letter_code
_entity_poly.pdbx_strand_id
1 'polypeptide(L)'
;MAVDANAQDWASKRIGIFFPAGLSDSTEGVLTGQCVSLIKWFLAEMCENVPAPFAARGDAKDFGNTLVAQGIADRVGDLKRGDIIVWPYDGGGYGHIGVYMGDGTVFEENVSASGQRTADYGVGTVYSANVSPIDAPWRIGGYNIYRVRSYVENIVRTRDRSAEINHLNGLYHKVLGRDVDEGAKSHYLKQIDAGWNWQQIEDDLANSQEGRIVRQRREEEAEAGRKAIQSQIDEINRIYQRVLGREADEEGLKHYRGQIAQGWDYGAIERDLLASEEYRQRQEAVTRAAHEAEARAEAEAKAKAAEEAKAAEAERQNRAAVPEPETPETPVEPEVKEDDKVEENRKLLVSIHGMVQWLVKAIQSIFHIK
;
A
#
# COMPACT_ATOMS: atom_id res chain seq x y z
N MET A 1 -12.82 27.33 -36.76
CA MET A 1 -12.37 26.91 -35.41
C MET A 1 -11.43 27.96 -34.88
N ALA A 2 -11.68 28.47 -33.67
CA ALA A 2 -10.75 29.37 -32.99
C ALA A 2 -9.40 28.69 -32.75
N VAL A 3 -8.30 29.42 -32.95
CA VAL A 3 -6.93 28.89 -32.80
C VAL A 3 -6.54 28.64 -31.34
N ASP A 4 -7.17 29.34 -30.41
CA ASP A 4 -6.94 29.27 -28.96
C ASP A 4 -8.25 29.00 -28.21
N ALA A 5 -8.15 28.57 -26.94
CA ALA A 5 -9.33 28.09 -26.21
C ALA A 5 -10.37 29.19 -25.93
N ASN A 6 -9.92 30.42 -25.73
CA ASN A 6 -10.72 31.62 -25.52
C ASN A 6 -9.85 32.88 -25.69
N ALA A 7 -10.47 34.08 -25.62
CA ALA A 7 -9.76 35.35 -25.77
C ALA A 7 -8.59 35.57 -24.78
N GLN A 8 -8.66 34.99 -23.57
CA GLN A 8 -7.59 35.13 -22.57
C GLN A 8 -6.38 34.25 -22.90
N ASP A 9 -6.62 33.00 -23.33
CA ASP A 9 -5.56 32.13 -23.84
C ASP A 9 -4.89 32.75 -25.07
N TRP A 10 -5.68 33.31 -25.99
CA TRP A 10 -5.20 34.02 -27.18
C TRP A 10 -4.32 35.22 -26.85
N ALA A 11 -4.78 36.08 -25.94
CA ALA A 11 -4.06 37.26 -25.48
C ALA A 11 -2.75 36.93 -24.77
N SER A 12 -2.76 35.92 -23.88
CA SER A 12 -1.58 35.56 -23.06
C SER A 12 -0.35 35.21 -23.89
N LYS A 13 -0.55 34.62 -25.08
CA LYS A 13 0.51 34.21 -26.02
C LYS A 13 1.07 35.38 -26.84
N ARG A 14 0.45 36.55 -26.76
CA ARG A 14 0.64 37.69 -27.66
C ARG A 14 0.95 39.01 -26.92
N ILE A 15 1.18 38.97 -25.60
CA ILE A 15 1.65 40.14 -24.86
C ILE A 15 3.06 40.52 -25.34
N GLY A 16 3.29 41.82 -25.58
CA GLY A 16 4.59 42.37 -25.96
C GLY A 16 4.94 42.25 -27.45
N ILE A 17 3.99 41.82 -28.30
CA ILE A 17 4.15 41.80 -29.76
C ILE A 17 3.57 43.09 -30.39
N PHE A 18 3.89 43.31 -31.66
CA PHE A 18 3.22 44.29 -32.51
C PHE A 18 2.44 43.52 -33.57
N PHE A 19 1.12 43.64 -33.58
CA PHE A 19 0.29 42.97 -34.57
C PHE A 19 0.55 43.57 -35.96
N PRO A 20 0.89 42.73 -36.96
CA PRO A 20 1.14 43.21 -38.31
C PRO A 20 -0.16 43.69 -38.97
N ALA A 21 -0.05 44.67 -39.87
CA ALA A 21 -1.19 45.27 -40.57
C ALA A 21 -2.09 44.24 -41.30
N GLY A 22 -1.50 43.18 -41.87
CA GLY A 22 -2.20 42.16 -42.65
C GLY A 22 -1.26 41.03 -43.10
N LEU A 23 -1.71 40.20 -44.05
CA LEU A 23 -1.06 38.92 -44.38
C LEU A 23 0.08 38.97 -45.42
N SER A 24 0.18 39.93 -46.36
CA SER A 24 1.38 40.00 -47.23
C SER A 24 1.55 41.19 -48.19
N ASP A 25 0.65 42.16 -48.29
CA ASP A 25 0.87 43.30 -49.20
C ASP A 25 0.49 44.65 -48.56
N SER A 26 1.26 45.67 -48.90
CA SER A 26 1.20 47.03 -48.37
C SER A 26 -0.07 47.81 -48.76
N THR A 27 -1.13 47.13 -49.17
CA THR A 27 -2.42 47.71 -49.62
C THR A 27 -3.23 48.29 -48.47
N GLU A 28 -2.93 47.93 -47.21
CA GLU A 28 -3.67 48.40 -46.03
C GLU A 28 -3.03 49.61 -45.33
N GLY A 29 -1.96 50.16 -45.90
CA GLY A 29 -1.16 51.20 -45.25
C GLY A 29 -0.32 50.65 -44.08
N VAL A 30 0.42 51.54 -43.42
CA VAL A 30 1.27 51.19 -42.27
C VAL A 30 0.39 51.12 -41.00
N LEU A 31 -0.28 49.98 -40.80
CA LEU A 31 -1.11 49.75 -39.60
C LEU A 31 -0.45 48.84 -38.56
N THR A 32 0.76 48.33 -38.83
CA THR A 32 1.47 47.48 -37.87
C THR A 32 1.64 48.21 -36.54
N GLY A 33 1.22 47.58 -35.44
CA GLY A 33 1.29 48.18 -34.12
C GLY A 33 0.12 49.12 -33.77
N GLN A 34 -0.91 49.25 -34.61
CA GLN A 34 -2.11 50.05 -34.32
C GLN A 34 -3.19 49.22 -33.61
N CYS A 35 -3.98 49.87 -32.74
CA CYS A 35 -5.04 49.20 -31.97
C CYS A 35 -6.02 48.37 -32.83
N VAL A 36 -6.34 48.82 -34.04
CA VAL A 36 -7.22 48.10 -34.98
C VAL A 36 -6.58 46.83 -35.57
N SER A 37 -5.25 46.75 -35.64
CA SER A 37 -4.52 45.58 -36.18
C SER A 37 -4.69 44.36 -35.27
N LEU A 38 -4.63 44.55 -33.96
CA LEU A 38 -4.95 43.50 -32.98
C LEU A 38 -6.36 42.93 -33.21
N ILE A 39 -7.35 43.80 -33.43
CA ILE A 39 -8.74 43.38 -33.64
C ILE A 39 -8.90 42.60 -34.95
N LYS A 40 -8.20 43.00 -36.02
CA LYS A 40 -8.20 42.25 -37.28
C LYS A 40 -7.68 40.82 -37.08
N TRP A 41 -6.60 40.65 -36.31
CA TRP A 41 -6.07 39.33 -35.98
C TRP A 41 -7.00 38.54 -35.07
N PHE A 42 -7.63 39.17 -34.08
CA PHE A 42 -8.64 38.52 -33.25
C PHE A 42 -9.81 38.00 -34.10
N LEU A 43 -10.29 38.80 -35.06
CA LEU A 43 -11.32 38.38 -36.01
C LEU A 43 -10.86 37.22 -36.90
N ALA A 44 -9.60 37.22 -37.33
CA ALA A 44 -9.05 36.16 -38.19
C ALA A 44 -8.81 34.83 -37.44
N GLU A 45 -8.40 34.90 -36.19
CA GLU A 45 -7.90 33.75 -35.43
C GLU A 45 -8.93 33.18 -34.44
N MET A 46 -9.83 34.01 -33.92
CA MET A 46 -10.76 33.63 -32.84
C MET A 46 -12.23 33.62 -33.27
N CYS A 47 -12.57 34.18 -34.43
CA CYS A 47 -13.95 34.27 -34.91
C CYS A 47 -14.11 33.45 -36.21
N GLU A 48 -15.08 32.53 -36.24
CA GLU A 48 -15.27 31.70 -37.43
C GLU A 48 -15.92 32.49 -38.57
N ASN A 49 -15.53 32.22 -39.82
CA ASN A 49 -16.21 32.73 -41.01
C ASN A 49 -16.38 34.27 -41.08
N VAL A 50 -15.51 35.05 -40.41
CA VAL A 50 -15.53 36.52 -40.58
C VAL A 50 -15.00 36.85 -41.98
N PRO A 51 -15.81 37.44 -42.87
CA PRO A 51 -15.35 37.78 -44.22
C PRO A 51 -14.35 38.94 -44.15
N ALA A 52 -13.23 38.79 -44.87
CA ALA A 52 -12.15 39.78 -44.95
C ALA A 52 -11.80 40.38 -43.55
N PRO A 53 -11.26 39.58 -42.61
CA PRO A 53 -11.02 40.03 -41.25
C PRO A 53 -10.08 41.25 -41.20
N PHE A 54 -9.17 41.37 -42.18
CA PHE A 54 -8.24 42.50 -42.31
C PHE A 54 -8.80 43.75 -43.02
N ALA A 55 -10.04 43.72 -43.53
CA ALA A 55 -10.64 44.87 -44.21
C ALA A 55 -10.66 46.15 -43.34
N ALA A 56 -10.48 47.30 -43.98
CA ALA A 56 -10.61 48.60 -43.33
C ALA A 56 -12.05 48.84 -42.85
N ARG A 57 -12.21 49.28 -41.59
CA ARG A 57 -13.52 49.48 -40.94
C ARG A 57 -13.66 50.85 -40.27
N GLY A 58 -12.87 51.83 -40.73
CA GLY A 58 -12.77 53.17 -40.15
C GLY A 58 -11.79 53.23 -38.98
N ASP A 59 -11.86 54.33 -38.23
CA ASP A 59 -11.08 54.50 -37.02
C ASP A 59 -11.59 53.58 -35.90
N ALA A 60 -10.85 53.47 -34.80
CA ALA A 60 -11.21 52.61 -33.68
C ALA A 60 -12.63 52.89 -33.15
N LYS A 61 -13.05 54.16 -33.09
CA LYS A 61 -14.41 54.57 -32.68
C LYS A 61 -15.52 54.05 -33.61
N ASP A 62 -15.21 53.84 -34.90
CA ASP A 62 -16.17 53.47 -35.94
C ASP A 62 -16.22 51.95 -36.14
N PHE A 63 -15.11 51.26 -35.84
CA PHE A 63 -14.87 49.86 -36.17
C PHE A 63 -16.02 48.92 -35.75
N GLY A 64 -16.48 49.05 -34.51
CA GLY A 64 -17.58 48.23 -33.98
C GLY A 64 -18.92 48.48 -34.70
N ASN A 65 -19.24 49.74 -34.98
CA ASN A 65 -20.46 50.08 -35.74
C ASN A 65 -20.40 49.56 -37.18
N THR A 66 -19.21 49.60 -37.80
CA THR A 66 -18.99 49.01 -39.12
C THR A 66 -19.20 47.49 -39.11
N LEU A 67 -18.72 46.77 -38.08
CA LEU A 67 -18.99 45.33 -37.93
C LEU A 67 -20.49 45.04 -37.80
N VAL A 68 -21.23 45.88 -37.08
CA VAL A 68 -22.69 45.76 -36.96
C VAL A 68 -23.37 46.01 -38.30
N ALA A 69 -22.99 47.06 -39.03
CA ALA A 69 -23.53 47.38 -40.35
C ALA A 69 -23.25 46.27 -41.39
N GLN A 70 -22.13 45.56 -41.24
CA GLN A 70 -21.76 44.40 -42.06
C GLN A 70 -22.45 43.10 -41.62
N GLY A 71 -23.24 43.12 -40.53
CA GLY A 71 -23.90 41.94 -39.98
C GLY A 71 -22.97 40.97 -39.24
N ILE A 72 -21.72 41.35 -38.96
CA ILE A 72 -20.68 40.52 -38.34
C ILE A 72 -20.82 40.51 -36.81
N ALA A 73 -21.25 41.62 -36.22
CA ALA A 73 -21.38 41.78 -34.78
C ALA A 73 -22.74 42.36 -34.38
N ASP A 74 -23.06 42.22 -33.10
CA ASP A 74 -24.17 42.90 -32.43
C ASP A 74 -23.62 43.89 -31.41
N ARG A 75 -24.24 45.07 -31.27
CA ARG A 75 -23.99 45.94 -30.12
C ARG A 75 -24.78 45.43 -28.93
N VAL A 76 -24.12 45.18 -27.81
CA VAL A 76 -24.70 44.54 -26.61
C VAL A 76 -24.54 45.42 -25.37
N GLY A 77 -25.34 45.14 -24.34
CA GLY A 77 -25.28 45.83 -23.04
C GLY A 77 -24.64 44.99 -21.93
N ASP A 78 -24.57 43.66 -22.10
CA ASP A 78 -23.90 42.73 -21.20
C ASP A 78 -22.47 42.45 -21.67
N LEU A 79 -21.52 42.44 -20.75
CA LEU A 79 -20.10 42.20 -21.03
C LEU A 79 -19.76 40.72 -20.88
N LYS A 80 -19.13 40.11 -21.90
CA LYS A 80 -18.64 38.72 -21.91
C LYS A 80 -17.26 38.64 -22.54
N ARG A 81 -16.46 37.68 -22.09
CA ARG A 81 -15.12 37.39 -22.64
C ARG A 81 -15.19 37.26 -24.17
N GLY A 82 -14.26 37.89 -24.86
CA GLY A 82 -14.19 37.97 -26.32
C GLY A 82 -15.03 39.08 -26.96
N ASP A 83 -15.82 39.83 -26.18
CA ASP A 83 -16.46 41.05 -26.69
C ASP A 83 -15.39 42.10 -27.06
N ILE A 84 -15.63 42.79 -28.17
CA ILE A 84 -14.82 43.93 -28.61
C ILE A 84 -15.30 45.18 -27.88
N ILE A 85 -14.36 45.88 -27.26
CA ILE A 85 -14.60 47.10 -26.48
C ILE A 85 -14.07 48.29 -27.25
N VAL A 86 -14.91 49.32 -27.42
CA VAL A 86 -14.54 50.57 -28.12
C VAL A 86 -14.74 51.75 -27.18
N TRP A 87 -13.69 52.52 -26.92
CA TRP A 87 -13.76 53.83 -26.25
C TRP A 87 -13.74 54.95 -27.30
N PRO A 88 -14.88 55.61 -27.60
CA PRO A 88 -14.95 56.55 -28.72
C PRO A 88 -14.15 57.84 -28.51
N TYR A 89 -13.87 58.20 -27.26
CA TYR A 89 -13.24 59.48 -26.90
C TYR A 89 -11.74 59.35 -26.58
N ASP A 90 -11.21 58.13 -26.56
CA ASP A 90 -9.78 57.88 -26.41
C ASP A 90 -9.00 58.24 -27.69
N GLY A 91 -7.67 58.18 -27.63
CA GLY A 91 -6.83 58.23 -28.83
C GLY A 91 -6.89 59.54 -29.62
N GLY A 92 -7.11 60.68 -28.95
CA GLY A 92 -7.13 61.99 -29.61
C GLY A 92 -8.29 62.20 -30.58
N GLY A 93 -9.41 61.48 -30.40
CA GLY A 93 -10.61 61.59 -31.24
C GLY A 93 -10.73 60.54 -32.34
N TYR A 94 -9.73 59.66 -32.49
CA TYR A 94 -9.81 58.45 -33.33
C TYR A 94 -10.47 57.26 -32.58
N GLY A 95 -10.58 57.36 -31.25
CA GLY A 95 -11.04 56.30 -30.37
C GLY A 95 -9.96 55.27 -30.05
N HIS A 96 -10.33 54.30 -29.24
CA HIS A 96 -9.49 53.14 -28.91
C HIS A 96 -10.33 51.86 -28.89
N ILE A 97 -9.69 50.71 -29.12
CA ILE A 97 -10.36 49.43 -29.26
C ILE A 97 -9.52 48.28 -28.69
N GLY A 98 -10.17 47.33 -28.01
CA GLY A 98 -9.55 46.15 -27.41
C GLY A 98 -10.51 44.98 -27.30
N VAL A 99 -10.02 43.84 -26.80
CA VAL A 99 -10.81 42.61 -26.58
C VAL A 99 -10.94 42.34 -25.09
N TYR A 100 -12.16 42.19 -24.59
CA TYR A 100 -12.40 41.90 -23.18
C TYR A 100 -11.99 40.46 -22.81
N MET A 101 -11.23 40.32 -21.74
CA MET A 101 -10.62 39.05 -21.32
C MET A 101 -11.49 38.24 -20.35
N GLY A 102 -12.60 38.79 -19.82
CA GLY A 102 -13.51 38.06 -18.93
C GLY A 102 -13.27 38.28 -17.44
N ASP A 103 -12.22 38.99 -17.06
CA ASP A 103 -11.75 39.17 -15.68
C ASP A 103 -11.65 40.66 -15.27
N GLY A 104 -12.32 41.55 -16.00
CA GLY A 104 -12.22 43.00 -15.80
C GLY A 104 -11.09 43.65 -16.60
N THR A 105 -10.30 42.87 -17.33
CA THR A 105 -9.22 43.38 -18.17
C THR A 105 -9.52 43.29 -19.67
N VAL A 106 -8.76 44.06 -20.44
CA VAL A 106 -8.84 44.18 -21.89
C VAL A 106 -7.45 43.99 -22.48
N PHE A 107 -7.37 43.15 -23.50
CA PHE A 107 -6.18 42.98 -24.31
C PHE A 107 -6.24 43.93 -25.50
N GLU A 108 -5.23 44.78 -25.62
CA GLU A 108 -5.23 45.92 -26.53
C GLU A 108 -3.81 46.29 -26.96
N GLU A 109 -3.70 47.06 -28.04
CA GLU A 109 -2.43 47.48 -28.62
C GLU A 109 -2.44 48.99 -28.84
N ASN A 110 -1.26 49.63 -28.82
CA ASN A 110 -1.10 51.06 -29.02
C ASN A 110 -1.70 51.95 -27.91
N VAL A 111 -1.66 51.47 -26.66
CA VAL A 111 -1.88 52.31 -25.47
C VAL A 111 -0.52 52.64 -24.88
N SER A 112 -0.28 53.90 -24.53
CA SER A 112 0.93 54.30 -23.81
C SER A 112 0.79 53.99 -22.31
N ALA A 113 0.84 52.71 -21.94
CA ALA A 113 0.92 52.28 -20.55
C ALA A 113 2.38 51.98 -20.14
N SER A 114 2.62 51.85 -18.83
CA SER A 114 3.95 51.58 -18.30
C SER A 114 4.42 50.17 -18.69
N GLY A 115 5.67 50.05 -19.16
CA GLY A 115 6.33 48.76 -19.42
C GLY A 115 6.14 48.16 -20.82
N GLN A 116 5.40 48.82 -21.72
CA GLN A 116 5.28 48.38 -23.12
C GLN A 116 6.54 48.67 -23.94
N ARG A 117 6.83 47.80 -24.90
CA ARG A 117 7.84 48.06 -25.92
C ARG A 117 7.30 49.08 -26.92
N THR A 118 8.18 49.91 -27.45
CA THR A 118 7.85 50.88 -28.50
C THR A 118 8.52 50.52 -29.82
N ALA A 119 7.89 50.92 -30.92
CA ALA A 119 8.44 50.82 -32.27
C ALA A 119 7.90 51.98 -33.13
N ASP A 120 8.52 52.23 -34.29
CA ASP A 120 7.99 53.14 -35.31
C ASP A 120 7.99 52.39 -36.64
N TYR A 121 6.80 52.21 -37.21
CA TYR A 121 6.63 51.53 -38.49
C TYR A 121 6.39 52.49 -39.66
N GLY A 122 6.48 53.80 -39.45
CA GLY A 122 6.21 54.84 -40.46
C GLY A 122 4.96 55.68 -40.19
N VAL A 123 4.36 55.53 -39.00
CA VAL A 123 3.17 56.28 -38.54
C VAL A 123 3.38 56.92 -37.16
N GLY A 124 4.64 56.99 -36.72
CA GLY A 124 5.03 57.44 -35.40
C GLY A 124 5.11 56.29 -34.39
N THR A 125 5.40 56.66 -33.14
CA THR A 125 5.60 55.68 -32.05
C THR A 125 4.32 54.90 -31.78
N VAL A 126 4.42 53.58 -31.89
CA VAL A 126 3.41 52.61 -31.46
C VAL A 126 3.87 51.84 -30.22
N TYR A 127 2.91 51.35 -29.44
CA TYR A 127 3.14 50.60 -28.21
C TYR A 127 2.66 49.15 -28.38
N SER A 128 3.49 48.18 -28.00
CA SER A 128 3.20 46.75 -28.13
C SER A 128 1.92 46.34 -27.40
N ALA A 129 1.26 45.28 -27.87
CA ALA A 129 0.07 44.72 -27.23
C ALA A 129 0.30 44.40 -25.75
N ASN A 130 -0.67 44.76 -24.90
CA ASN A 130 -0.63 44.54 -23.46
C ASN A 130 -2.05 44.40 -22.88
N VAL A 131 -2.12 44.14 -21.58
CA VAL A 131 -3.36 44.03 -20.83
C VAL A 131 -3.52 45.24 -19.92
N SER A 132 -4.70 45.86 -19.94
CA SER A 132 -5.08 46.96 -19.04
C SER A 132 -6.43 46.70 -18.38
N PRO A 133 -6.73 47.34 -17.23
CA PRO A 133 -8.10 47.40 -16.72
C PRO A 133 -9.04 48.08 -17.72
N ILE A 134 -10.26 47.56 -17.88
CA ILE A 134 -11.27 48.13 -18.79
C ILE A 134 -11.68 49.57 -18.41
N ASP A 135 -11.59 49.86 -17.11
CA ASP A 135 -11.96 51.09 -16.42
C ASP A 135 -10.73 51.85 -15.90
N ALA A 136 -9.58 51.69 -16.57
CA ALA A 136 -8.37 52.41 -16.22
C ALA A 136 -8.63 53.94 -16.09
N PRO A 137 -8.05 54.62 -15.08
CA PRO A 137 -8.43 55.98 -14.72
C PRO A 137 -8.12 57.04 -15.80
N TRP A 138 -7.30 56.71 -16.79
CA TRP A 138 -6.98 57.57 -17.94
C TRP A 138 -7.94 57.38 -19.13
N ARG A 139 -8.92 56.47 -19.05
CA ARG A 139 -9.96 56.31 -20.07
C ARG A 139 -10.88 57.52 -20.09
N ILE A 140 -11.30 57.93 -21.29
CA ILE A 140 -12.15 59.09 -21.48
C ILE A 140 -13.57 58.62 -21.82
N GLY A 141 -14.51 58.96 -20.93
CA GLY A 141 -15.93 58.62 -21.12
C GLY A 141 -16.24 57.13 -20.97
N GLY A 142 -17.34 56.69 -21.59
CA GLY A 142 -17.77 55.29 -21.59
C GLY A 142 -17.27 54.51 -22.80
N TYR A 143 -17.46 53.19 -22.76
CA TYR A 143 -17.18 52.29 -23.87
C TYR A 143 -18.45 51.69 -24.46
N ASN A 144 -18.35 51.22 -25.70
CA ASN A 144 -19.35 50.42 -26.39
C ASN A 144 -18.90 48.96 -26.46
N ILE A 145 -19.84 48.03 -26.34
CA ILE A 145 -19.57 46.59 -26.37
C ILE A 145 -20.13 46.01 -27.67
N TYR A 146 -19.29 45.27 -28.40
CA TYR A 146 -19.65 44.61 -29.65
C TYR A 146 -19.33 43.12 -29.56
N ARG A 147 -20.35 42.29 -29.75
CA ARG A 147 -20.24 40.83 -29.74
C ARG A 147 -20.17 40.31 -31.17
N VAL A 148 -19.03 39.77 -31.56
CA VAL A 148 -18.87 39.14 -32.88
C VAL A 148 -19.70 37.85 -32.90
N ARG A 149 -20.62 37.72 -33.84
CA ARG A 149 -21.62 36.63 -33.88
C ARG A 149 -20.98 35.25 -33.94
N SER A 150 -19.82 35.17 -34.58
CA SER A 150 -19.08 33.94 -34.80
C SER A 150 -17.90 33.72 -33.86
N TYR A 151 -17.73 34.60 -32.86
CA TYR A 151 -16.85 34.29 -31.74
C TYR A 151 -17.52 33.20 -30.90
N VAL A 152 -16.92 32.02 -30.90
CA VAL A 152 -17.28 30.91 -30.03
C VAL A 152 -16.03 30.50 -29.28
N GLU A 153 -16.13 30.38 -27.96
CA GLU A 153 -15.00 29.90 -27.18
C GLU A 153 -14.76 28.43 -27.51
N ASN A 154 -13.57 28.09 -27.99
CA ASN A 154 -13.13 26.71 -28.12
C ASN A 154 -12.63 26.20 -26.76
N ILE A 155 -13.45 26.38 -25.72
CA ILE A 155 -13.22 25.71 -24.45
C ILE A 155 -13.51 24.25 -24.73
N VAL A 156 -12.46 23.50 -25.09
CA VAL A 156 -12.44 22.07 -24.86
C VAL A 156 -12.67 21.95 -23.36
N ARG A 157 -13.93 21.75 -22.95
CA ARG A 157 -14.24 21.28 -21.61
C ARG A 157 -13.56 19.93 -21.53
N THR A 158 -12.33 19.90 -21.04
CA THR A 158 -11.71 18.65 -20.63
C THR A 158 -12.69 18.05 -19.65
N ARG A 159 -13.37 16.98 -20.07
CA ARG A 159 -14.25 16.17 -19.23
C ARG A 159 -13.54 16.02 -17.88
N ASP A 160 -14.17 16.42 -16.81
CA ASP A 160 -13.61 16.18 -15.48
C ASP A 160 -13.54 14.66 -15.27
N ARG A 161 -12.31 14.12 -15.21
CA ARG A 161 -12.04 12.68 -15.07
C ARG A 161 -11.64 12.30 -13.64
N SER A 162 -11.77 13.22 -12.68
CA SER A 162 -11.33 13.01 -11.30
C SER A 162 -12.02 11.81 -10.67
N ALA A 163 -13.33 11.61 -10.92
CA ALA A 163 -14.06 10.45 -10.42
C ALA A 163 -13.52 9.12 -10.98
N GLU A 164 -13.15 9.10 -12.26
CA GLU A 164 -12.60 7.91 -12.92
C GLU A 164 -11.22 7.58 -12.40
N ILE A 165 -10.37 8.59 -12.24
CA ILE A 165 -9.03 8.44 -11.68
C ILE A 165 -9.12 7.95 -10.24
N ASN A 166 -10.03 8.50 -9.43
CA ASN A 166 -10.23 8.06 -8.05
C ASN A 166 -10.72 6.61 -7.98
N HIS A 167 -11.63 6.21 -8.86
CA HIS A 167 -12.10 4.83 -8.90
C HIS A 167 -10.99 3.87 -9.36
N LEU A 168 -10.22 4.24 -10.38
CA LEU A 168 -9.07 3.49 -10.87
C LEU A 168 -8.00 3.32 -9.77
N ASN A 169 -7.71 4.38 -9.00
CA ASN A 169 -6.85 4.30 -7.82
C ASN A 169 -7.36 3.27 -6.79
N GLY A 170 -8.66 3.27 -6.53
CA GLY A 170 -9.28 2.27 -5.65
C GLY A 170 -9.06 0.84 -6.13
N LEU A 171 -9.17 0.58 -7.44
CA LEU A 171 -8.88 -0.73 -8.04
C LEU A 171 -7.39 -1.09 -7.93
N TYR A 172 -6.50 -0.13 -8.19
CA TYR A 172 -5.05 -0.31 -8.06
C TYR A 172 -4.64 -0.68 -6.63
N HIS A 173 -5.16 -0.01 -5.61
CA HIS A 173 -4.91 -0.41 -4.21
C HIS A 173 -5.47 -1.79 -3.88
N LYS A 174 -6.69 -2.09 -4.31
CA LYS A 174 -7.35 -3.38 -4.05
C LYS A 174 -6.54 -4.54 -4.65
N VAL A 175 -6.17 -4.42 -5.93
CA VAL A 175 -5.56 -5.51 -6.71
C VAL A 175 -4.04 -5.56 -6.53
N LEU A 176 -3.37 -4.40 -6.62
CA LEU A 176 -1.91 -4.31 -6.68
C LEU A 176 -1.27 -3.73 -5.40
N GLY A 177 -2.05 -3.07 -4.54
CA GLY A 177 -1.55 -2.52 -3.27
C GLY A 177 -0.73 -1.24 -3.42
N ARG A 178 -0.88 -0.50 -4.53
CA ARG A 178 -0.18 0.76 -4.80
C ARG A 178 -1.10 1.77 -5.49
N ASP A 179 -0.66 3.02 -5.57
CA ASP A 179 -1.32 4.06 -6.38
C ASP A 179 -1.16 3.81 -7.88
N VAL A 180 -2.11 4.34 -8.66
CA VAL A 180 -2.02 4.35 -10.12
C VAL A 180 -1.02 5.40 -10.61
N ASP A 181 -0.12 4.99 -11.49
CA ASP A 181 0.86 5.87 -12.13
C ASP A 181 0.29 6.57 -13.37
N GLU A 182 0.98 7.62 -13.85
CA GLU A 182 0.52 8.43 -15.00
C GLU A 182 0.41 7.63 -16.30
N GLY A 183 1.28 6.63 -16.50
CA GLY A 183 1.24 5.76 -17.67
C GLY A 183 -0.04 4.91 -17.67
N ALA A 184 -0.35 4.31 -16.52
CA ALA A 184 -1.56 3.55 -16.29
C ALA A 184 -2.83 4.41 -16.41
N LYS A 185 -2.83 5.65 -15.86
CA LYS A 185 -3.93 6.60 -16.05
C LYS A 185 -4.18 6.80 -17.55
N SER A 186 -3.15 7.17 -18.32
CA SER A 186 -3.29 7.37 -19.76
C SER A 186 -3.83 6.14 -20.49
N HIS A 187 -3.39 4.94 -20.10
CA HIS A 187 -3.86 3.69 -20.69
C HIS A 187 -5.34 3.44 -20.40
N TYR A 188 -5.74 3.33 -19.14
CA TYR A 188 -7.11 2.94 -18.78
C TYR A 188 -8.14 4.02 -19.08
N LEU A 189 -7.76 5.29 -19.00
CA LEU A 189 -8.63 6.38 -19.42
C LEU A 189 -8.98 6.28 -20.91
N LYS A 190 -8.05 5.85 -21.78
CA LYS A 190 -8.35 5.54 -23.19
C LYS A 190 -9.26 4.33 -23.35
N GLN A 191 -9.10 3.29 -22.53
CA GLN A 191 -9.99 2.12 -22.58
C GLN A 191 -11.43 2.47 -22.17
N ILE A 192 -11.59 3.31 -21.16
CA ILE A 192 -12.89 3.85 -20.75
C ILE A 192 -13.53 4.64 -21.90
N ASP A 193 -12.74 5.44 -22.62
CA ASP A 193 -13.23 6.18 -23.79
C ASP A 193 -13.60 5.23 -24.96
N ALA A 194 -12.98 4.06 -25.04
CA ALA A 194 -13.33 2.98 -25.96
C ALA A 194 -14.52 2.12 -25.48
N GLY A 195 -15.14 2.46 -24.34
CA GLY A 195 -16.34 1.82 -23.82
C GLY A 195 -16.10 0.66 -22.84
N TRP A 196 -14.87 0.49 -22.32
CA TRP A 196 -14.62 -0.48 -21.26
C TRP A 196 -15.37 -0.12 -19.98
N ASN A 197 -15.88 -1.15 -19.30
CA ASN A 197 -16.46 -1.02 -17.97
C ASN A 197 -15.44 -1.33 -16.87
N TRP A 198 -15.77 -1.00 -15.62
CA TRP A 198 -14.88 -1.19 -14.47
C TRP A 198 -14.54 -2.65 -14.18
N GLN A 199 -15.43 -3.60 -14.46
CA GLN A 199 -15.14 -5.02 -14.28
C GLN A 199 -14.05 -5.47 -15.24
N GLN A 200 -14.10 -5.05 -16.51
CA GLN A 200 -13.06 -5.36 -17.49
C GLN A 200 -11.69 -4.79 -17.07
N ILE A 201 -11.66 -3.59 -16.50
CA ILE A 201 -10.44 -2.99 -15.97
C ILE A 201 -9.92 -3.76 -14.75
N GLU A 202 -10.80 -4.15 -13.82
CA GLU A 202 -10.42 -4.96 -12.66
C GLU A 202 -9.86 -6.33 -13.09
N ASP A 203 -10.52 -7.00 -14.05
CA ASP A 203 -10.09 -8.28 -14.59
C ASP A 203 -8.74 -8.16 -15.31
N ASP A 204 -8.51 -7.10 -16.08
CA ASP A 204 -7.24 -6.85 -16.75
C ASP A 204 -6.12 -6.59 -15.74
N LEU A 205 -6.37 -5.74 -14.72
CA LEU A 205 -5.43 -5.52 -13.62
C LEU A 205 -5.08 -6.84 -12.92
N ALA A 206 -6.08 -7.64 -12.58
CA ALA A 206 -5.88 -8.91 -11.91
C ALA A 206 -5.09 -9.88 -12.79
N ASN A 207 -5.34 -9.92 -14.10
CA ASN A 207 -4.66 -10.84 -15.01
C ASN A 207 -3.33 -10.31 -15.57
N SER A 208 -3.00 -9.05 -15.28
CA SER A 208 -1.71 -8.45 -15.61
C SER A 208 -0.54 -9.22 -14.98
N GLN A 209 0.66 -9.03 -15.53
CA GLN A 209 1.88 -9.61 -14.95
C GLN A 209 2.06 -9.18 -13.49
N GLU A 210 1.83 -7.91 -13.19
CA GLU A 210 1.94 -7.38 -11.84
C GLU A 210 0.88 -7.98 -10.90
N GLY A 211 -0.36 -8.10 -11.35
CA GLY A 211 -1.45 -8.71 -10.58
C GLY A 211 -1.18 -10.18 -10.23
N ARG A 212 -0.59 -10.95 -11.16
CA ARG A 212 -0.14 -12.32 -10.89
C ARG A 212 0.97 -12.38 -9.85
N ILE A 213 1.96 -11.49 -9.94
CA ILE A 213 3.05 -11.42 -8.96
C ILE A 213 2.52 -11.07 -7.56
N VAL A 214 1.58 -10.12 -7.45
CA VAL A 214 1.00 -9.73 -6.16
C VAL A 214 0.21 -10.89 -5.54
N ARG A 215 -0.59 -11.62 -6.34
CA ARG A 215 -1.29 -12.82 -5.85
C ARG A 215 -0.32 -13.89 -5.36
N GLN A 216 0.68 -14.23 -6.17
CA GLN A 216 1.67 -15.22 -5.80
C GLN A 216 2.39 -14.85 -4.50
N ARG A 217 2.82 -13.60 -4.35
CA ARG A 217 3.47 -13.12 -3.12
C ARG A 217 2.55 -13.26 -1.90
N ARG A 218 1.28 -12.86 -2.02
CA ARG A 218 0.30 -12.99 -0.93
C ARG A 218 0.06 -14.44 -0.55
N GLU A 219 0.04 -15.36 -1.51
CA GLU A 219 -0.08 -16.79 -1.26
C GLU A 219 1.15 -17.36 -0.54
N GLU A 220 2.35 -16.98 -0.99
CA GLU A 220 3.61 -17.36 -0.36
C GLU A 220 3.71 -16.83 1.08
N GLU A 221 3.35 -15.57 1.31
CA GLU A 221 3.30 -14.95 2.65
C GLU A 221 2.27 -15.66 3.55
N ALA A 222 1.09 -15.98 3.02
CA ALA A 222 0.07 -16.70 3.76
C ALA A 222 0.52 -18.14 4.10
N GLU A 223 1.20 -18.82 3.18
CA GLU A 223 1.78 -20.13 3.42
C GLU A 223 2.90 -20.09 4.46
N ALA A 224 3.79 -19.11 4.36
CA ALA A 224 4.85 -18.88 5.35
C ALA A 224 4.24 -18.61 6.74
N GLY A 225 3.18 -17.79 6.81
CA GLY A 225 2.44 -17.53 8.05
C GLY A 225 1.81 -18.81 8.64
N ARG A 226 1.18 -19.63 7.81
CA ARG A 226 0.63 -20.94 8.25
C ARG A 226 1.73 -21.87 8.77
N LYS A 227 2.85 -21.97 8.07
CA LYS A 227 4.01 -22.79 8.49
C LYS A 227 4.59 -22.29 9.80
N ALA A 228 4.75 -20.98 9.97
CA ALA A 228 5.24 -20.38 11.21
C ALA A 228 4.32 -20.72 12.39
N ILE A 229 2.99 -20.61 12.22
CA ILE A 229 2.02 -20.99 13.24
C ILE A 229 2.13 -22.48 13.57
N GLN A 230 2.25 -23.35 12.57
CA GLN A 230 2.39 -24.78 12.80
C GLN A 230 3.69 -25.10 13.57
N SER A 231 4.82 -24.51 13.18
CA SER A 231 6.09 -24.70 13.88
C SER A 231 6.03 -24.21 15.34
N GLN A 232 5.30 -23.11 15.60
CA GLN A 232 5.04 -22.65 16.97
C GLN A 232 4.23 -23.67 17.78
N ILE A 233 3.18 -24.25 17.19
CA ILE A 233 2.36 -25.29 17.83
C ILE A 233 3.21 -26.52 18.15
N ASP A 234 4.01 -26.99 17.18
CA ASP A 234 4.87 -28.16 17.35
C ASP A 234 5.89 -27.95 18.48
N GLU A 235 6.47 -26.75 18.59
CA GLU A 235 7.41 -26.45 19.67
C GLU A 235 6.74 -26.39 21.04
N ILE A 236 5.56 -25.77 21.15
CA ILE A 236 4.80 -25.76 22.41
C ILE A 236 4.46 -27.19 22.82
N ASN A 237 4.01 -28.03 21.89
CA ASN A 237 3.72 -29.44 22.15
C ASN A 237 4.97 -30.21 22.61
N ARG A 238 6.15 -29.94 22.03
CA ARG A 238 7.41 -30.53 22.50
C ARG A 238 7.73 -30.16 23.94
N ILE A 239 7.48 -28.91 24.34
CA ILE A 239 7.69 -28.46 25.72
C ILE A 239 6.70 -29.13 26.68
N TYR A 240 5.41 -29.15 26.32
CA TYR A 240 4.39 -29.86 27.09
C TYR A 240 4.71 -31.35 27.26
N GLN A 241 5.15 -32.02 26.19
CA GLN A 241 5.55 -33.42 26.26
C GLN A 241 6.76 -33.63 27.17
N ARG A 242 7.76 -32.75 27.12
CA ARG A 242 8.95 -32.84 27.98
C ARG A 242 8.64 -32.59 29.46
N VAL A 243 7.80 -31.59 29.76
CA VAL A 243 7.52 -31.15 31.15
C VAL A 243 6.38 -31.96 31.78
N LEU A 244 5.25 -32.08 31.07
CA LEU A 244 4.01 -32.67 31.57
C LEU A 244 3.73 -34.07 31.00
N GLY A 245 4.42 -34.51 29.95
CA GLY A 245 4.23 -35.84 29.37
C GLY A 245 2.93 -36.01 28.56
N ARG A 246 2.37 -34.90 28.07
CA ARG A 246 1.19 -34.86 27.20
C ARG A 246 1.35 -33.78 26.14
N GLU A 247 0.48 -33.76 25.14
CA GLU A 247 0.38 -32.61 24.23
C GLU A 247 -0.41 -31.47 24.91
N ALA A 248 -0.19 -30.25 24.41
CA ALA A 248 -0.98 -29.11 24.82
C ALA A 248 -2.42 -29.25 24.29
N ASP A 249 -3.39 -28.92 25.13
CA ASP A 249 -4.78 -28.75 24.71
C ASP A 249 -4.98 -27.42 23.98
N GLU A 250 -6.16 -27.21 23.40
CA GLU A 250 -6.47 -26.00 22.63
C GLU A 250 -6.33 -24.71 23.47
N GLU A 251 -6.69 -24.76 24.75
CA GLU A 251 -6.58 -23.61 25.66
C GLU A 251 -5.11 -23.28 25.97
N GLY A 252 -4.29 -24.30 26.24
CA GLY A 252 -2.85 -24.18 26.44
C GLY A 252 -2.12 -23.66 25.22
N LEU A 253 -2.42 -24.19 24.03
CA LEU A 253 -1.87 -23.68 22.76
C LEU A 253 -2.24 -22.22 22.54
N LYS A 254 -3.51 -21.86 22.76
CA LYS A 254 -3.97 -20.46 22.62
C LYS A 254 -3.29 -19.55 23.64
N HIS A 255 -3.18 -19.99 24.90
CA HIS A 255 -2.53 -19.24 25.97
C HIS A 255 -1.07 -18.93 25.60
N TYR A 256 -0.25 -19.95 25.36
CA TYR A 256 1.18 -19.75 25.14
C TYR A 256 1.50 -19.11 23.79
N ARG A 257 0.69 -19.32 22.74
CA ARG A 257 0.82 -18.53 21.51
C ARG A 257 0.53 -17.05 21.75
N GLY A 258 -0.43 -16.74 22.62
CA GLY A 258 -0.69 -15.38 23.09
C GLY A 258 0.50 -14.78 23.84
N GLN A 259 1.15 -15.57 24.69
CA GLN A 259 2.35 -15.14 25.43
C GLN A 259 3.55 -14.89 24.50
N ILE A 260 3.76 -15.76 23.51
CA ILE A 260 4.80 -15.57 22.49
C ILE A 260 4.55 -14.26 21.70
N ALA A 261 3.29 -13.96 21.37
CA ALA A 261 2.93 -12.70 20.73
C ALA A 261 3.21 -11.47 21.62
N GLN A 262 3.27 -11.65 22.95
CA GLN A 262 3.68 -10.62 23.92
C GLN A 262 5.19 -10.61 24.19
N GLY A 263 5.97 -11.41 23.46
CA GLY A 263 7.43 -11.44 23.54
C GLY A 263 8.03 -12.52 24.43
N TRP A 264 7.24 -13.51 24.89
CA TRP A 264 7.80 -14.66 25.60
C TRP A 264 8.64 -15.53 24.67
N ASP A 265 9.76 -16.03 25.19
CA ASP A 265 10.53 -17.10 24.56
C ASP A 265 10.03 -18.49 24.99
N TYR A 266 10.48 -19.51 24.28
CA TYR A 266 10.12 -20.90 24.59
C TYR A 266 10.63 -21.35 25.98
N GLY A 267 11.72 -20.76 26.47
CA GLY A 267 12.24 -21.06 27.81
C GLY A 267 11.33 -20.50 28.93
N ALA A 268 10.67 -19.37 28.70
CA ALA A 268 9.69 -18.80 29.62
C ALA A 268 8.47 -19.72 29.76
N ILE A 269 8.02 -20.30 28.64
CA ILE A 269 6.94 -21.31 28.65
C ILE A 269 7.36 -22.53 29.47
N GLU A 270 8.56 -23.07 29.23
CA GLU A 270 9.07 -24.22 29.97
C GLU A 270 9.15 -23.95 31.49
N ARG A 271 9.65 -22.77 31.89
CA ARG A 271 9.69 -22.37 33.31
C ARG A 271 8.31 -22.22 33.93
N ASP A 272 7.37 -21.66 33.19
CA ASP A 272 5.98 -21.48 33.64
C ASP A 272 5.29 -22.83 33.86
N LEU A 273 5.47 -23.78 32.92
CA LEU A 273 4.95 -25.15 33.05
C LEU A 273 5.61 -25.90 34.20
N LEU A 274 6.91 -25.76 34.43
CA LEU A 274 7.61 -26.36 35.58
C LEU A 274 7.12 -25.82 36.92
N ALA A 275 6.70 -24.56 36.96
CA ALA A 275 6.11 -23.92 38.13
C ALA A 275 4.61 -24.21 38.29
N SER A 276 3.98 -24.88 37.32
CA SER A 276 2.55 -25.13 37.33
C SER A 276 2.14 -26.15 38.40
N GLU A 277 0.91 -26.00 38.88
CA GLU A 277 0.27 -26.96 39.78
C GLU A 277 0.19 -28.36 39.16
N GLU A 278 -0.06 -28.44 37.86
CA GLU A 278 -0.14 -29.69 37.12
C GLU A 278 1.19 -30.47 37.15
N TYR A 279 2.32 -29.77 36.99
CA TYR A 279 3.63 -30.39 37.11
C TYR A 279 3.86 -30.97 38.50
N ARG A 280 3.51 -30.22 39.56
CA ARG A 280 3.61 -30.69 40.94
C ARG A 280 2.78 -31.96 41.18
N GLN A 281 1.52 -31.94 40.75
CA GLN A 281 0.62 -33.10 40.88
C GLN A 281 1.15 -34.32 40.11
N ARG A 282 1.76 -34.12 38.95
CA ARG A 282 2.42 -35.19 38.19
C ARG A 282 3.60 -35.77 38.97
N GLN A 283 4.49 -34.95 39.54
CA GLN A 283 5.63 -35.43 40.32
C GLN A 283 5.18 -36.26 41.53
N GLU A 284 4.12 -35.82 42.22
CA GLU A 284 3.51 -36.57 43.32
C GLU A 284 2.93 -37.90 42.83
N ALA A 285 2.20 -37.90 41.71
CA ALA A 285 1.63 -39.12 41.13
C ALA A 285 2.69 -40.12 40.67
N VAL A 286 3.76 -39.64 40.03
CA VAL A 286 4.91 -40.47 39.60
C VAL A 286 5.60 -41.08 40.82
N THR A 287 5.84 -40.29 41.86
CA THR A 287 6.45 -40.76 43.11
C THR A 287 5.58 -41.81 43.78
N ARG A 288 4.27 -41.58 43.88
CA ARG A 288 3.32 -42.55 44.42
C ARG A 288 3.31 -43.85 43.61
N ALA A 289 3.26 -43.75 42.28
CA ALA A 289 3.28 -44.92 41.40
C ALA A 289 4.59 -45.71 41.53
N ALA A 290 5.73 -45.03 41.69
CA ALA A 290 7.02 -45.67 41.91
C ALA A 290 7.03 -46.46 43.23
N HIS A 291 6.56 -45.86 44.33
CA HIS A 291 6.43 -46.56 45.61
C HIS A 291 5.47 -47.74 45.56
N GLU A 292 4.33 -47.60 44.87
CA GLU A 292 3.38 -48.70 44.68
C GLU A 292 3.98 -49.84 43.85
N ALA A 293 4.77 -49.53 42.82
CA ALA A 293 5.45 -50.53 42.00
C ALA A 293 6.54 -51.28 42.79
N GLU A 294 7.32 -50.56 43.60
CA GLU A 294 8.32 -51.15 44.50
C GLU A 294 7.67 -52.09 45.51
N ALA A 295 6.58 -51.66 46.16
CA ALA A 295 5.83 -52.49 47.09
C ALA A 295 5.25 -53.76 46.43
N ARG A 296 4.75 -53.64 45.19
CA ARG A 296 4.27 -54.80 44.41
C ARG A 296 5.39 -55.78 44.08
N ALA A 297 6.55 -55.28 43.64
CA ALA A 297 7.71 -56.10 43.33
C ALA A 297 8.22 -56.84 44.57
N GLU A 298 8.26 -56.18 45.73
CA GLU A 298 8.66 -56.79 46.99
C GLU A 298 7.67 -57.87 47.45
N ALA A 299 6.37 -57.62 47.32
CA ALA A 299 5.33 -58.60 47.64
C ALA A 299 5.43 -59.84 46.73
N GLU A 300 5.66 -59.65 45.43
CA GLU A 300 5.84 -60.75 44.48
C GLU A 300 7.11 -61.57 44.79
N ALA A 301 8.23 -60.90 45.12
CA ALA A 301 9.46 -61.57 45.51
C ALA A 301 9.29 -62.40 46.80
N LYS A 302 8.61 -61.84 47.81
CA LYS A 302 8.26 -62.56 49.06
C LYS A 302 7.35 -63.76 48.80
N ALA A 303 6.39 -63.64 47.89
CA ALA A 303 5.50 -64.74 47.51
C ALA A 303 6.28 -65.89 46.84
N LYS A 304 7.17 -65.59 45.89
CA LYS A 304 8.04 -66.59 45.25
C LYS A 304 8.95 -67.28 46.26
N ALA A 305 9.61 -66.52 47.14
CA ALA A 305 10.47 -67.10 48.18
C ALA A 305 9.71 -68.00 49.17
N ALA A 306 8.46 -67.63 49.52
CA ALA A 306 7.61 -68.46 50.37
C ALA A 306 7.15 -69.76 49.69
N GLU A 307 6.92 -69.73 48.37
CA GLU A 307 6.59 -70.91 47.57
C GLU A 307 7.79 -71.87 47.46
N GLU A 308 8.97 -71.33 47.17
CA GLU A 308 10.23 -72.10 47.15
C GLU A 308 10.55 -72.72 48.52
N ALA A 309 10.33 -71.98 49.61
CA ALA A 309 10.51 -72.50 50.97
C ALA A 309 9.55 -73.67 51.27
N LYS A 310 8.28 -73.58 50.84
CA LYS A 310 7.32 -74.68 50.97
C LYS A 310 7.70 -75.89 50.13
N ALA A 311 8.21 -75.70 48.92
CA ALA A 311 8.69 -76.77 48.06
C ALA A 311 9.91 -77.48 48.69
N ALA A 312 10.86 -76.71 49.22
CA ALA A 312 12.04 -77.25 49.90
C ALA A 312 11.69 -78.00 51.20
N GLU A 313 10.68 -77.55 51.95
CA GLU A 313 10.20 -78.25 53.14
C GLU A 313 9.48 -79.56 52.80
N ALA A 314 8.68 -79.58 51.74
CA ALA A 314 8.06 -80.80 51.23
C ALA A 314 9.11 -81.82 50.74
N GLU A 315 10.19 -81.35 50.11
CA GLU A 315 11.32 -82.20 49.70
C GLU A 315 12.08 -82.77 50.90
N ARG A 316 12.31 -81.97 51.95
CA ARG A 316 12.93 -82.44 53.21
C ARG A 316 12.07 -83.49 53.92
N GLN A 317 10.75 -83.31 53.95
CA GLN A 317 9.83 -84.27 54.55
C GLN A 317 9.79 -85.59 53.76
N ASN A 318 9.87 -85.55 52.43
CA ASN A 318 10.00 -86.75 51.60
C ASN A 318 11.35 -87.47 51.80
N ARG A 319 12.45 -86.72 52.01
CA ARG A 319 13.79 -87.29 52.24
C ARG A 319 13.96 -87.94 53.62
N ALA A 320 13.18 -87.54 54.62
CA ALA A 320 13.19 -88.13 55.95
C ALA A 320 12.43 -89.48 56.06
N ALA A 321 11.81 -89.96 54.97
CA ALA A 321 10.97 -91.16 54.95
C ALA A 321 11.66 -92.44 54.44
N VAL A 322 12.99 -92.46 54.28
CA VAL A 322 13.76 -93.62 53.77
C VAL A 322 14.77 -94.12 54.83
N PRO A 323 14.81 -95.42 55.19
CA PRO A 323 15.69 -95.92 56.27
C PRO A 323 17.13 -96.20 55.79
N GLU A 324 18.08 -95.97 56.71
CA GLU A 324 19.54 -96.20 56.59
C GLU A 324 19.92 -97.66 56.26
N PRO A 325 21.04 -97.85 55.55
CA PRO A 325 22.04 -98.80 56.06
C PRO A 325 23.50 -98.30 55.99
N GLU A 326 24.32 -99.01 56.76
CA GLU A 326 25.70 -98.76 57.19
C GLU A 326 26.78 -98.78 56.08
N THR A 327 27.85 -98.04 56.39
CA THR A 327 29.16 -97.78 55.75
C THR A 327 30.02 -99.05 55.52
N PRO A 328 31.12 -99.08 54.71
CA PRO A 328 32.23 -98.12 54.84
C PRO A 328 33.23 -97.85 53.67
N GLU A 329 34.11 -96.89 53.99
CA GLU A 329 35.47 -96.58 53.52
C GLU A 329 35.70 -95.53 52.40
N THR A 330 36.33 -94.44 52.86
CA THR A 330 36.97 -93.29 52.22
C THR A 330 38.26 -93.69 51.43
N PRO A 331 38.80 -92.87 50.47
CA PRO A 331 39.30 -91.53 50.80
C PRO A 331 39.42 -90.43 49.72
N VAL A 332 39.59 -89.21 50.25
CA VAL A 332 40.15 -87.94 49.72
C VAL A 332 39.25 -86.97 48.92
N GLU A 333 39.03 -85.84 49.58
CA GLU A 333 38.66 -84.45 49.21
C GLU A 333 39.24 -83.88 47.88
N PRO A 334 38.71 -82.76 47.31
CA PRO A 334 38.56 -81.48 48.03
C PRO A 334 37.21 -80.75 47.91
N GLU A 335 36.98 -79.95 48.96
CA GLU A 335 35.97 -78.91 49.11
C GLU A 335 35.79 -78.02 47.87
N VAL A 336 34.55 -77.79 47.44
CA VAL A 336 34.16 -76.66 46.59
C VAL A 336 33.13 -75.83 47.34
N LYS A 337 33.49 -74.56 47.53
CA LYS A 337 32.88 -73.56 48.41
C LYS A 337 31.49 -73.13 47.90
N GLU A 338 30.50 -73.17 48.78
CA GLU A 338 29.16 -72.58 48.60
C GLU A 338 29.14 -71.05 48.72
N ASP A 339 30.28 -70.41 49.02
CA ASP A 339 30.38 -68.96 49.30
C ASP A 339 30.26 -68.05 48.06
N ASP A 340 30.53 -68.54 46.84
CA ASP A 340 30.68 -67.64 45.68
C ASP A 340 29.34 -67.08 45.16
N LYS A 341 28.21 -67.82 45.25
CA LYS A 341 26.91 -67.35 44.71
C LYS A 341 26.19 -66.34 45.62
N VAL A 342 26.38 -66.45 46.93
CA VAL A 342 25.82 -65.49 47.90
C VAL A 342 26.58 -64.17 47.83
N GLU A 343 27.90 -64.24 47.68
CA GLU A 343 28.78 -63.10 47.45
C GLU A 343 28.45 -62.38 46.13
N GLU A 344 28.18 -63.12 45.05
CA GLU A 344 27.84 -62.58 43.73
C GLU A 344 26.46 -61.89 43.72
N ASN A 345 25.44 -62.50 44.33
CA ASN A 345 24.12 -61.88 44.50
C ASN A 345 24.18 -60.64 45.40
N ARG A 346 25.00 -60.65 46.45
CA ARG A 346 25.21 -59.48 47.32
C ARG A 346 25.94 -58.35 46.58
N LYS A 347 26.92 -58.68 45.72
CA LYS A 347 27.61 -57.72 44.85
C LYS A 347 26.67 -57.10 43.80
N LEU A 348 25.74 -57.89 43.25
CA LEU A 348 24.71 -57.41 42.32
C LEU A 348 23.72 -56.44 42.99
N LEU A 349 23.25 -56.75 44.20
CA LEU A 349 22.37 -55.86 44.97
C LEU A 349 23.04 -54.54 45.38
N VAL A 350 24.32 -54.59 45.79
CA VAL A 350 25.11 -53.39 46.10
C VAL A 350 25.34 -52.56 44.83
N SER A 351 25.52 -53.20 43.67
CA SER A 351 25.66 -52.53 42.37
C SER A 351 24.37 -51.81 41.94
N ILE A 352 23.20 -52.44 42.11
CA ILE A 352 21.90 -51.83 41.79
C ILE A 352 21.60 -50.67 42.74
N HIS A 353 21.82 -50.84 44.05
CA HIS A 353 21.66 -49.75 45.01
C HIS A 353 22.60 -48.58 44.71
N GLY A 354 23.84 -48.86 44.30
CA GLY A 354 24.80 -47.87 43.85
C GLY A 354 24.36 -47.11 42.59
N MET A 355 23.79 -47.81 41.60
CA MET A 355 23.25 -47.18 40.39
C MET A 355 22.02 -46.31 40.68
N VAL A 356 21.12 -46.77 41.54
CA VAL A 356 19.93 -45.99 41.95
C VAL A 356 20.35 -44.75 42.73
N GLN A 357 21.27 -44.87 43.68
CA GLN A 357 21.82 -43.72 44.42
C GLN A 357 22.56 -42.74 43.51
N TRP A 358 23.26 -43.24 42.48
CA TRP A 358 23.89 -42.39 41.47
C TRP A 358 22.85 -41.66 40.62
N LEU A 359 21.78 -42.33 40.19
CA LEU A 359 20.71 -41.71 39.41
C LEU A 359 19.96 -40.64 40.21
N VAL A 360 19.67 -40.91 41.48
CA VAL A 360 19.04 -39.95 42.41
C VAL A 360 19.92 -38.73 42.61
N LYS A 361 21.24 -38.92 42.83
CA LYS A 361 22.20 -37.81 42.95
C LYS A 361 22.41 -37.05 41.65
N ALA A 362 22.40 -37.72 40.51
CA ALA A 362 22.50 -37.08 39.20
C ALA A 362 21.27 -36.19 38.93
N ILE A 363 20.07 -36.66 39.28
CA ILE A 363 18.84 -35.88 39.21
C ILE A 363 18.89 -34.68 40.19
N GLN A 364 19.31 -34.88 41.44
CA GLN A 364 19.45 -33.78 42.41
C GLN A 364 20.49 -32.73 41.99
N SER A 365 21.60 -33.14 41.36
CA SER A 365 22.67 -32.25 40.90
C SER A 365 22.32 -31.46 39.64
N ILE A 366 21.41 -31.95 38.81
CA ILE A 366 20.92 -31.23 37.62
C ILE A 366 19.94 -30.11 38.02
N PHE A 367 19.25 -30.24 39.16
CA PHE A 367 18.17 -29.32 39.57
C PHE A 367 18.48 -28.34 40.73
N HIS A 368 19.70 -28.31 41.30
CA HIS A 368 20.08 -27.37 42.40
C HIS A 368 19.00 -27.18 43.49
N ILE A 369 18.37 -28.26 43.91
CA ILE A 369 17.45 -28.26 45.06
C ILE A 369 18.32 -28.36 46.32
N LYS A 370 18.35 -27.29 47.12
CA LYS A 370 18.90 -27.32 48.48
C LYS A 370 17.94 -27.99 49.44
#